data_AF-A0A497LYZ0-F1
#
_entry.id   AF-A0A497LYZ0-F1
#
_cell.length_a   1.000
_cell.length_b   1.000
_cell.length_c   1.000
_cell.angle_alpha   90.00
_cell.angle_beta   90.00
_cell.angle_gamma   90.00
#
_symmetry.space_group_name_H-M   'P 1'
#
loop_
_entity.id
_entity.type
_entity.pdbx_description
1 polymer ?
#
loop_
_entity_poly.entity_id
_entity_poly.type
_entity_poly.pdbx_seq_one_letter_code
_entity_poly.pdbx_strand_id
1 'polypeptide(L)' 'MARVAVLDRDRCKPKRCGRLCYRFCPMIRSKVEAIKFGEDGYPVIVESLCVGCGICVRKCPFEALHIVNLPD' A
#
# COMPACT_ATOMS: atom_id res chain seq x y z
N MET A 1 0.10 -2.26 18.99
CA MET A 1 0.89 -2.98 17.97
C MET A 1 0.26 -2.76 16.59
N ALA A 2 0.54 -1.62 15.97
CA ALA A 2 0.00 -1.29 14.65
C ALA A 2 0.93 -1.85 13.56
N ARG A 3 0.38 -2.64 12.63
CA ARG A 3 1.09 -3.13 11.44
C ARG A 3 0.66 -2.30 10.25
N VAL A 4 1.59 -1.55 9.66
CA VAL A 4 1.28 -0.66 8.55
C VAL A 4 2.14 -0.98 7.33
N ALA A 5 1.55 -0.83 6.14
CA ALA A 5 2.30 -0.89 4.91
C ALA A 5 2.93 0.48 4.60
N VAL A 6 4.23 0.49 4.33
CA VAL A 6 5.00 1.65 3.91
C VAL A 6 5.35 1.49 2.44
N LEU A 7 5.23 2.57 1.68
CA LEU A 7 5.64 2.62 0.29
C LEU A 7 7.08 3.14 0.17
N ASP A 8 7.91 2.38 -0.52
CA ASP A 8 9.19 2.84 -1.03
C ASP A 8 9.01 3.53 -2.39
N ARG A 9 9.19 4.85 -2.43
CA ARG A 9 8.98 5.67 -3.63
C ARG A 9 10.03 5.41 -4.71
N ASP A 10 11.22 4.98 -4.33
CA ASP A 10 12.34 4.76 -5.25
C ASP A 10 12.08 3.52 -6.13
N ARG A 11 11.55 2.47 -5.49
CA ARG A 11 11.19 1.21 -6.18
C ARG A 11 9.81 1.25 -6.82
N CYS A 12 8.91 2.14 -6.38
CA CYS A 12 7.54 2.17 -6.87
C CYS A 12 7.44 2.73 -8.29
N LYS A 13 6.97 1.91 -9.24
CA LYS A 13 6.63 2.35 -10.60
C LYS A 13 5.12 2.26 -10.85
N PRO A 14 4.31 3.22 -10.37
CA PRO A 14 2.85 3.15 -10.43
C PRO A 14 2.32 3.09 -11.87
N LYS A 15 3.03 3.73 -12.81
CA LYS A 15 2.72 3.71 -14.25
C LYS A 15 2.92 2.34 -14.89
N ARG A 16 3.80 1.48 -14.34
CA ARG A 16 4.07 0.13 -14.87
C ARG A 16 3.40 -1.00 -14.07
N CYS A 17 3.04 -0.76 -12.81
CA CYS A 17 2.45 -1.80 -11.95
C CYS A 17 0.93 -1.95 -12.11
N GLY A 18 0.23 -1.01 -12.76
CA GLY A 18 -1.21 -1.11 -12.99
C GLY A 18 -2.07 -0.95 -11.72
N ARG A 19 -1.55 -0.30 -10.67
CA ARG A 19 -2.27 -0.05 -9.39
C ARG A 19 -2.74 -1.34 -8.69
N LEU A 20 -1.93 -2.40 -8.76
CA LEU A 20 -2.21 -3.69 -8.12
C LEU A 20 -2.38 -3.58 -6.61
N CYS A 21 -1.57 -2.75 -5.95
CA CYS A 21 -1.66 -2.50 -4.50
C CYS A 21 -3.05 -2.00 -4.09
N TYR A 22 -3.65 -1.12 -4.88
CA TYR A 22 -5.00 -0.59 -4.67
C TYR A 22 -6.08 -1.64 -4.99
N ARG A 23 -6.01 -2.27 -6.17
CA ARG A 23 -7.04 -3.23 -6.62
C ARG A 23 -7.14 -4.48 -5.75
N PHE A 24 -6.02 -4.97 -5.22
CA PHE A 24 -5.99 -6.17 -4.37
C PHE A 24 -6.14 -5.87 -2.89
N CYS A 25 -6.14 -4.61 -2.47
CA CYS A 25 -6.30 -4.28 -1.06
C CYS A 25 -7.72 -4.69 -0.59
N PRO A 26 -7.84 -5.52 0.46
CA PRO A 26 -9.15 -5.92 0.98
C PRO A 26 -9.93 -4.72 1.51
N MET A 27 -9.24 -3.73 2.09
CA MET A 27 -9.86 -2.51 2.59
C MET A 27 -10.53 -1.72 1.46
N ILE A 28 -9.84 -1.57 0.32
CA ILE A 28 -10.41 -0.90 -0.87
C ILE A 28 -11.66 -1.64 -1.36
N ARG A 29 -11.64 -2.99 -1.37
CA ARG A 29 -12.82 -3.79 -1.74
C ARG A 29 -13.98 -3.59 -0.75
N SER A 30 -13.68 -3.38 0.52
CA SER A 30 -14.65 -3.03 1.57
C SER A 30 -15.08 -1.56 1.55
N LYS A 31 -14.75 -0.79 0.50
CA LYS A 31 -14.99 0.67 0.38
C LYS A 31 -14.24 1.53 1.40
N VAL A 32 -13.18 1.01 2.00
CA VAL A 32 -12.30 1.74 2.90
C VAL A 32 -11.08 2.21 2.11
N GLU A 33 -10.88 3.52 1.99
CA GLU A 33 -9.80 4.14 1.23
C GLU A 33 -8.42 4.03 1.91
N ALA A 34 -7.96 2.81 2.21
CA ALA A 34 -6.67 2.59 2.86
C ALA A 34 -5.46 2.94 1.98
N ILE A 35 -5.66 3.07 0.67
CA ILE A 35 -4.64 3.47 -0.31
C ILE A 35 -5.24 4.54 -1.22
N LYS A 36 -4.64 5.72 -1.26
CA LYS A 36 -4.97 6.82 -2.18
C LYS A 36 -3.85 6.99 -3.20
N PHE A 37 -4.11 7.66 -4.31
CA PHE A 37 -3.04 8.08 -5.22
C PHE A 37 -2.92 9.60 -5.12
N GLY A 38 -1.74 10.08 -4.77
CA GLY A 38 -1.45 11.52 -4.76
C GLY A 38 -1.37 12.08 -6.18
N GLU A 39 -1.29 13.40 -6.28
CA GLU A 39 -1.15 14.12 -7.55
C GLU A 39 0.12 13.73 -8.32
N ASP A 40 1.17 13.34 -7.59
CA ASP A 40 2.43 12.79 -8.15
C ASP A 40 2.25 11.42 -8.82
N GLY A 41 1.07 10.80 -8.68
CA GLY A 41 0.76 9.47 -9.19
C GLY A 41 1.27 8.31 -8.32
N TYR A 42 1.88 8.61 -7.17
CA TYR A 42 2.33 7.60 -6.21
C TYR A 42 1.21 7.18 -5.24
N PRO A 43 1.16 5.90 -4.83
CA PRO A 43 0.21 5.46 -3.82
C PRO A 43 0.59 6.01 -2.43
N VAL A 44 -0.39 6.52 -1.70
CA VAL A 44 -0.29 6.98 -0.32
C VAL A 44 -1.10 6.02 0.53
N ILE A 45 -0.46 5.39 1.51
CA ILE A 45 -1.10 4.41 2.39
C ILE A 45 -1.55 5.15 3.64
N VAL A 46 -2.82 4.99 4.01
CA VAL A 46 -3.40 5.56 5.22
C VAL A 46 -3.22 4.55 6.34
N GLU A 47 -2.28 4.83 7.25
CA GLU A 47 -1.92 3.95 8.36
C GLU A 47 -3.11 3.57 9.25
N SER A 48 -4.02 4.52 9.51
CA SER A 48 -5.19 4.30 10.35
C SER A 48 -6.21 3.31 9.76
N LEU A 49 -6.18 3.11 8.44
CA LEU A 49 -7.06 2.20 7.72
C LEU A 49 -6.33 0.92 7.26
N CYS A 50 -5.00 0.91 7.36
CA CYS A 50 -4.19 -0.23 6.94
C CYS A 50 -4.12 -1.25 8.07
N VAL A 51 -4.71 -2.43 7.83
CA VAL A 51 -4.64 -3.55 8.78
C VAL A 51 -3.32 -4.33 8.72
N GLY A 52 -2.37 -3.92 7.87
CA GLY A 52 -1.09 -4.61 7.70
C GLY A 52 -1.18 -6.01 7.09
N CYS A 53 -2.19 -6.27 6.23
CA CYS A 53 -2.44 -7.60 5.65
C CYS A 53 -1.30 -8.17 4.78
N GLY A 54 -0.37 -7.33 4.31
CA GLY A 54 0.77 -7.77 3.48
C GLY A 54 0.43 -8.16 2.03
N ILE A 55 -0.83 -8.13 1.61
CA ILE A 55 -1.25 -8.50 0.24
C ILE A 55 -0.64 -7.55 -0.79
N CYS A 56 -0.61 -6.25 -0.47
CA CYS A 56 -0.04 -5.23 -1.34
C CYS A 56 1.47 -5.47 -1.60
N VAL A 57 2.22 -5.94 -0.59
CA VAL A 57 3.64 -6.32 -0.70
C VAL A 57 3.80 -7.50 -1.65
N ARG A 58 3.07 -8.60 -1.39
CA ARG A 58 3.16 -9.83 -2.21
C ARG A 58 2.76 -9.63 -3.67
N LYS A 59 1.83 -8.70 -3.94
CA LYS A 59 1.35 -8.44 -5.30
C LYS A 59 2.15 -7.38 -6.04
N CYS A 60 3.04 -6.66 -5.35
CA CYS A 60 3.85 -5.63 -5.98
C CYS A 60 5.01 -6.29 -6.75
N PRO A 61 5.06 -6.19 -8.09
CA PRO A 61 6.13 -6.83 -8.87
C PRO A 61 7.50 -6.19 -8.65
N PHE A 62 7.53 -4.98 -8.07
CA PHE A 62 8.75 -4.24 -7.76
C PHE A 62 9.15 -4.35 -6.29
N GLU A 63 8.37 -5.08 -5.48
CA GLU A 63 8.56 -5.19 -4.02
C GLU A 63 8.79 -3.82 -3.36
N ALA A 64 8.09 -2.80 -3.87
CA ALA A 64 8.22 -1.41 -3.42
C ALA A 64 7.41 -1.12 -2.15
N LEU A 65 6.85 -2.13 -1.51
CA LEU A 65 5.98 -2.00 -0.34
C LEU A 65 6.55 -2.88 0.75
N HIS A 66 6.59 -2.37 1.98
CA HIS A 66 7.09 -3.09 3.14
C HIS A 66 6.10 -3.01 4.29
N ILE A 67 5.93 -4.09 5.06
CA ILE A 67 5.16 -4.03 6.30
C ILE A 67 6.12 -3.69 7.43
N VAL A 68 5.84 -2.59 8.13
CA VAL A 68 6.54 -2.21 9.35
C VAL A 68 5.61 -2.38 10.53
N ASN A 69 6.18 -2.82 11.66
CA ASN A 69 5.48 -2.82 12.94
C ASN A 69 5.95 -1.57 13.68
N LEU A 70 5.04 -0.64 13.97
CA LEU A 70 5.36 0.41 14.91
C LEU A 70 5.28 -0.20 16.32
N PRO A 71 6.37 -0.17 17.11
CA PRO A 71 6.26 -0.30 18.55
C PRO A 71 5.49 0.93 19.07
N ASP A 72 4.64 0.71 20.07
CA ASP A 72 4.00 1.80 20.81
C ASP A 72 5.06 2.58 21.60
#